data_AF-A0A7W0VKL3-F1
#
_entry.id   AF-A0A7W0VKL3-F1
#
_cell.length_a   1.000
_cell.length_b   1.000
_cell.length_c   1.000
_cell.angle_alpha   90.00
_cell.angle_beta   90.00
_cell.angle_gamma   90.00
#
_symmetry.space_group_name_H-M   'P 1'
#
loop_
_entity.id
_entity.type
_entity.pdbx_description
1 polymer ?
#
loop_
_entity_poly.entity_id
_entity_poly.type
_entity_poly.pdbx_seq_one_letter_code
_entity_poly.pdbx_strand_id
1 'polypeptide(L)'
;MGVRIYFVGSHATGKTTLCRYVSRRYGLPMISEVARAVLAEMETGLDALRTDMDLVAEYQERVFARQVAVEKLHEGRFVSDRAFDNLAYVAEHTTNAATMMNDQRFLDYMKWVREGVVFFLRPHQSLLKDDGVRAGVSWDSVLRIDGMVKLMLEQHRISYLPIESVSMQERVRAVEFVLARCGVGLAESDTKLDRPRSRARTIPPMPTAPDVLKASIESWPYALVDGGDHDA
;
A
#
# COMPACT_ATOMS: atom_id res chain seq x y z
N MET A 1 -4.58 -22.14 -10.76
CA MET A 1 -3.66 -21.12 -11.29
C MET A 1 -3.31 -20.16 -10.17
N GLY A 2 -2.03 -19.83 -9.99
CA GLY A 2 -1.59 -18.82 -9.01
C GLY A 2 -2.03 -17.42 -9.41
N VAL A 3 -2.21 -16.53 -8.42
CA VAL A 3 -2.48 -15.11 -8.65
C VAL A 3 -1.30 -14.26 -8.14
N ARG A 4 -0.82 -13.35 -8.98
CA ARG A 4 0.21 -12.36 -8.63
C ARG A 4 -0.49 -11.02 -8.43
N ILE A 5 -0.41 -10.47 -7.22
CA ILE A 5 -1.05 -9.20 -6.86
C ILE A 5 0.04 -8.20 -6.51
N TYR A 6 0.02 -7.02 -7.12
CA TYR A 6 1.01 -5.99 -6.91
C TYR A 6 0.37 -4.71 -6.39
N PHE A 7 0.94 -4.16 -5.32
CA PHE A 7 0.66 -2.80 -4.88
C PHE A 7 1.83 -1.90 -5.27
N VAL A 8 1.61 -0.97 -6.19
CA VAL A 8 2.62 -0.05 -6.72
C VAL A 8 2.29 1.40 -6.38
N GLY A 9 3.31 2.25 -6.29
CA GLY A 9 3.16 3.70 -6.10
C GLY A 9 4.26 4.30 -5.23
N SER A 10 4.25 5.63 -5.11
CA SER A 10 5.24 6.37 -4.31
C SER A 10 5.24 5.96 -2.84
N HIS A 11 6.26 6.37 -2.08
CA HIS A 11 6.33 6.08 -0.65
C HIS A 11 5.17 6.76 0.13
N ALA A 12 4.92 6.29 1.36
CA ALA A 12 3.87 6.81 2.25
C ALA A 12 2.41 6.70 1.76
N THR A 13 2.11 5.89 0.74
CA THR A 13 0.73 5.73 0.21
C THR A 13 -0.10 4.62 0.84
N GLY A 14 0.41 3.90 1.86
CA GLY A 14 -0.33 2.84 2.55
C GLY A 14 -0.31 1.45 1.87
N LYS A 15 0.59 1.22 0.91
CA LYS A 15 0.76 -0.07 0.20
C LYS A 15 0.98 -1.25 1.13
N THR A 16 1.93 -1.15 2.04
CA THR A 16 2.23 -2.20 3.03
C THR A 16 0.99 -2.62 3.83
N THR A 17 0.14 -1.65 4.18
CA THR A 17 -1.09 -1.91 4.94
C THR A 17 -2.10 -2.72 4.12
N LEU A 18 -2.35 -2.36 2.85
CA LEU A 18 -3.23 -3.12 1.97
C LEU A 18 -2.65 -4.48 1.57
N CYS A 19 -1.35 -4.54 1.29
CA CYS A 19 -0.65 -5.79 0.98
C CYS A 19 -0.79 -6.79 2.14
N ARG A 20 -0.59 -6.34 3.39
CA ARG A 20 -0.80 -7.17 4.58
C ARG A 20 -2.26 -7.60 4.76
N TYR A 21 -3.22 -6.72 4.47
CA TYR A 21 -4.64 -7.07 4.48
C TYR A 21 -4.94 -8.22 3.52
N VAL A 22 -4.52 -8.07 2.25
CA VAL A 22 -4.73 -9.07 1.20
C VAL A 22 -4.06 -10.40 1.54
N SER A 23 -2.81 -10.36 1.99
CA SER A 23 -2.07 -11.57 2.40
C SER A 23 -2.85 -12.38 3.42
N ARG A 24 -3.35 -11.73 4.48
CA ARG A 24 -4.10 -12.36 5.56
C ARG A 24 -5.47 -12.88 5.09
N ARG A 25 -6.23 -12.03 4.40
CA ARG A 25 -7.60 -12.30 3.95
C ARG A 25 -7.68 -13.46 2.93
N TYR A 26 -6.69 -13.54 2.03
CA TYR A 26 -6.68 -14.49 0.91
C TYR A 26 -5.65 -15.62 1.08
N GLY A 27 -4.92 -15.66 2.21
CA GLY A 27 -3.93 -16.70 2.48
C GLY A 27 -2.81 -16.72 1.44
N LEU A 28 -2.35 -15.54 1.03
CA LEU A 28 -1.30 -15.36 0.03
C LEU A 28 0.04 -15.04 0.70
N PRO A 29 1.16 -15.67 0.28
CA PRO A 29 2.49 -15.23 0.66
C PRO A 29 2.67 -13.74 0.38
N MET A 30 3.17 -13.00 1.38
CA MET A 30 3.47 -11.58 1.25
C MET A 30 4.95 -11.40 0.95
N ILE A 31 5.24 -10.74 -0.16
CA ILE A 31 6.57 -10.20 -0.44
C ILE A 31 6.60 -8.78 0.13
N SER A 32 7.33 -8.61 1.22
CA SER A 32 7.55 -7.30 1.82
C SER A 32 8.56 -6.48 1.01
N GLU A 33 8.55 -5.17 1.22
CA GLU A 33 9.50 -4.25 0.60
C GLU A 33 10.96 -4.70 0.78
N VAL A 34 11.63 -4.92 -0.35
CA VAL A 34 12.97 -5.53 -0.44
C VAL A 34 14.10 -4.54 -0.17
N ALA A 35 13.87 -3.24 -0.40
CA ALA A 35 14.94 -2.24 -0.39
C ALA A 35 15.60 -2.10 0.99
N ARG A 36 14.82 -2.15 2.08
CA ARG A 36 15.36 -2.21 3.45
C ARG A 36 16.29 -3.39 3.71
N ALA A 37 15.96 -4.57 3.17
CA ALA A 37 16.79 -5.76 3.35
C ALA A 37 18.11 -5.60 2.60
N VAL A 38 18.07 -5.10 1.37
CA VAL A 38 19.28 -4.82 0.58
C VAL A 38 20.15 -3.74 1.23
N LEU A 39 19.53 -2.68 1.76
CA LEU A 39 20.26 -1.62 2.46
C LEU A 39 21.02 -2.16 3.68
N ALA A 40 20.38 -3.05 4.46
CA ALA A 40 21.01 -3.71 5.59
C ALA A 40 22.15 -4.66 5.16
N GLU A 41 21.96 -5.42 4.08
CA GLU A 41 23.00 -6.32 3.52
C GLU A 41 24.22 -5.56 2.97
N MET A 42 24.04 -4.32 2.51
CA MET A 42 25.13 -3.47 2.03
C MET A 42 25.88 -2.76 3.16
N GLU A 43 25.47 -2.94 4.43
CA GLU A 43 26.03 -2.25 5.59
C GLU A 43 26.12 -0.72 5.39
N THR A 44 25.15 -0.15 4.65
CA THR A 44 25.14 1.26 4.25
C THR A 44 23.88 1.99 4.73
N GLY A 45 23.94 3.32 4.77
CA GLY A 45 22.83 4.19 5.14
C GLY A 45 22.35 5.07 3.99
N LEU A 46 21.15 5.61 4.11
CA LEU A 46 20.59 6.54 3.12
C LEU A 46 21.48 7.79 2.91
N ASP A 47 22.22 8.21 3.93
CA ASP A 47 23.12 9.36 3.82
C ASP A 47 24.38 9.06 3.00
N ALA A 48 24.94 7.86 3.10
CA ALA A 48 26.07 7.42 2.29
C ALA A 48 25.68 7.33 0.80
N LEU A 49 24.47 6.84 0.53
CA LEU A 49 23.88 6.82 -0.81
C LEU A 49 23.79 8.22 -1.43
N ARG A 50 23.53 9.28 -0.66
CA ARG A 50 23.36 10.62 -1.23
C ARG A 50 24.64 11.22 -1.83
N THR A 51 25.81 10.69 -1.47
CA THR A 51 27.11 11.26 -1.85
C THR A 51 27.87 10.43 -2.88
N ASP A 52 27.40 9.23 -3.20
CA ASP A 52 28.09 8.29 -4.10
C ASP A 52 27.11 7.72 -5.13
N MET A 53 27.21 8.20 -6.36
CA MET A 53 26.30 7.83 -7.46
C MET A 53 26.47 6.37 -7.90
N ASP A 54 27.67 5.82 -7.80
CA ASP A 54 27.93 4.42 -8.18
C ASP A 54 27.33 3.49 -7.12
N LEU A 55 27.44 3.85 -5.84
CA LEU A 55 26.81 3.11 -4.75
C LEU A 55 25.28 3.13 -4.82
N VAL A 56 24.66 4.26 -5.21
CA VAL A 56 23.19 4.30 -5.44
C VAL A 56 22.80 3.44 -6.61
N ALA A 57 23.52 3.49 -7.72
CA ALA A 57 23.26 2.67 -8.89
C ALA A 57 23.31 1.17 -8.51
N GLU A 58 24.36 0.76 -7.82
CA GLU A 58 24.52 -0.62 -7.33
C GLU A 58 23.38 -1.02 -6.38
N TYR A 59 23.04 -0.16 -5.42
CA TYR A 59 21.91 -0.39 -4.50
C TYR A 59 20.62 -0.64 -5.28
N GLN A 60 20.27 0.23 -6.23
CA GLN A 60 19.02 0.07 -6.97
C GLN A 60 19.01 -1.17 -7.87
N GLU A 61 20.14 -1.52 -8.48
CA GLU A 61 20.28 -2.76 -9.25
C GLU A 61 20.07 -3.99 -8.36
N ARG A 62 20.65 -4.01 -7.15
CA ARG A 62 20.46 -5.08 -6.17
C ARG A 62 19.01 -5.17 -5.70
N VAL A 63 18.35 -4.05 -5.43
CA VAL A 63 16.92 -4.02 -5.06
C VAL A 63 16.06 -4.61 -6.18
N PHE A 64 16.30 -4.21 -7.43
CA PHE A 64 15.58 -4.75 -8.57
C PHE A 64 15.81 -6.25 -8.75
N ALA A 65 17.06 -6.70 -8.74
CA ALA A 65 17.41 -8.11 -8.88
C ALA A 65 16.79 -8.97 -7.76
N ARG A 66 16.83 -8.48 -6.51
CA ARG A 66 16.24 -9.19 -5.36
C ARG A 66 14.71 -9.24 -5.44
N GLN A 67 14.05 -8.17 -5.87
CA GLN A 67 12.60 -8.16 -6.09
C GLN A 67 12.21 -9.27 -7.08
N VAL A 68 12.86 -9.31 -8.25
CA VAL A 68 12.58 -10.33 -9.28
C VAL A 68 12.86 -11.75 -8.76
N ALA A 69 13.95 -11.93 -8.00
CA ALA A 69 14.31 -13.24 -7.45
C ALA A 69 13.27 -13.75 -6.45
N VAL A 70 12.83 -12.90 -5.52
CA VAL A 70 11.84 -13.28 -4.50
C VAL A 70 10.49 -13.60 -5.13
N GLU A 71 10.04 -12.83 -6.12
CA GLU A 71 8.79 -13.12 -6.83
C GLU A 71 8.78 -14.49 -7.53
N LYS A 72 9.92 -14.87 -8.13
CA LYS A 72 10.08 -16.16 -8.80
C LYS A 72 10.03 -17.35 -7.83
N LEU A 73 10.41 -17.16 -6.56
CA LEU A 73 10.34 -18.21 -5.54
C LEU A 73 8.90 -18.58 -5.15
N HIS A 74 7.94 -17.70 -5.40
CA HIS A 74 6.54 -17.90 -4.99
C HIS A 74 5.65 -18.51 -6.08
N GLU A 75 6.24 -19.09 -7.13
CA GLU A 75 5.54 -19.87 -8.18
C GLU A 75 4.29 -19.18 -8.76
N GLY A 76 4.30 -17.85 -8.84
CA GLY A 76 3.18 -17.05 -9.36
C GLY A 76 1.96 -16.93 -8.43
N ARG A 77 2.08 -17.25 -7.14
CA ARG A 77 1.03 -17.04 -6.12
C ARG A 77 1.53 -16.21 -4.94
N PHE A 78 1.35 -14.89 -5.01
CA PHE A 78 1.77 -13.97 -3.96
C PHE A 78 1.04 -12.62 -4.01
N VAL A 79 1.21 -11.84 -2.95
CA VAL A 79 0.94 -10.40 -2.93
C VAL A 79 2.24 -9.65 -2.63
N SER A 80 2.58 -8.64 -3.44
CA SER A 80 3.83 -7.89 -3.31
C SER A 80 3.59 -6.44 -2.93
N ASP A 81 4.30 -6.01 -1.89
CA ASP A 81 4.44 -4.60 -1.50
C ASP A 81 5.61 -4.01 -2.30
N ARG A 82 5.27 -3.43 -3.46
CA ARG A 82 6.15 -2.99 -4.57
C ARG A 82 6.32 -4.00 -5.71
N ALA A 83 6.68 -3.47 -6.87
CA ALA A 83 7.03 -4.19 -8.08
C ALA A 83 8.18 -3.44 -8.78
N PHE A 84 7.95 -2.92 -9.99
CA PHE A 84 8.90 -2.08 -10.75
C PHE A 84 8.97 -0.62 -10.28
N ASP A 85 8.14 -0.21 -9.31
CA ASP A 85 8.11 1.17 -8.80
C ASP A 85 9.40 1.58 -8.08
N ASN A 86 10.25 0.62 -7.72
CA ASN A 86 11.63 0.88 -7.31
C ASN A 86 12.46 1.58 -8.42
N LEU A 87 12.18 1.33 -9.70
CA LEU A 87 12.92 1.95 -10.81
C LEU A 87 12.59 3.43 -11.03
N ALA A 88 11.46 3.90 -10.49
CA ALA A 88 11.21 5.35 -10.43
C ALA A 88 12.29 6.05 -9.56
N TYR A 89 12.83 5.36 -8.55
CA TYR A 89 13.92 5.88 -7.72
C TYR A 89 15.28 5.80 -8.41
N VAL A 90 15.46 4.87 -9.36
CA VAL A 90 16.63 4.88 -10.26
C VAL A 90 16.63 6.19 -11.06
N ALA A 91 15.52 6.51 -11.73
CA ALA A 91 15.43 7.74 -12.51
C ALA A 91 15.59 9.03 -11.68
N GLU A 92 15.14 9.04 -10.42
CA GLU A 92 15.27 10.20 -9.52
C GLU A 92 16.68 10.34 -8.91
N HIS A 93 17.38 9.23 -8.65
CA HIS A 93 18.60 9.25 -7.80
C HIS A 93 19.86 8.71 -8.49
N THR A 94 19.80 8.31 -9.76
CA THR A 94 20.93 7.75 -10.50
C THR A 94 21.03 8.31 -11.91
N THR A 95 22.14 8.02 -12.60
CA THR A 95 22.36 8.34 -14.01
C THR A 95 22.19 7.13 -14.94
N ASN A 96 22.01 5.91 -14.41
CA ASN A 96 21.95 4.67 -15.18
C ASN A 96 20.52 4.21 -15.53
N ALA A 97 19.50 5.03 -15.28
CA ALA A 97 18.09 4.70 -15.52
C ALA A 97 17.81 4.22 -16.96
N ALA A 98 18.36 4.90 -17.97
CA ALA A 98 18.19 4.51 -19.36
C ALA A 98 18.76 3.11 -19.64
N THR A 99 19.94 2.79 -19.10
CA THR A 99 20.54 1.47 -19.23
C THR A 99 19.68 0.40 -18.59
N MET A 100 19.23 0.61 -17.34
CA MET A 100 18.39 -0.35 -16.62
C MET A 100 17.03 -0.57 -17.31
N MET A 101 16.39 0.50 -17.79
CA MET A 101 15.06 0.42 -18.43
C MET A 101 15.11 -0.16 -19.85
N ASN A 102 16.27 -0.23 -20.49
CA ASN A 102 16.46 -0.88 -21.79
C ASN A 102 17.04 -2.31 -21.67
N ASP A 103 17.35 -2.77 -20.46
CA ASP A 103 17.78 -4.15 -20.22
C ASP A 103 16.65 -5.14 -20.53
N GLN A 104 16.96 -6.21 -21.27
CA GLN A 104 16.01 -7.28 -21.59
C GLN A 104 15.38 -7.89 -20.34
N ARG A 105 16.13 -8.01 -19.24
CA ARG A 105 15.63 -8.51 -17.95
C ARG A 105 14.51 -7.63 -17.40
N PHE A 106 14.63 -6.31 -17.56
CA PHE A 106 13.59 -5.37 -17.17
C PHE A 106 12.37 -5.50 -18.06
N LEU A 107 12.56 -5.55 -19.39
CA LEU A 107 11.46 -5.69 -20.33
C LEU A 107 10.65 -6.97 -20.10
N ASP A 108 11.33 -8.07 -19.80
CA ASP A 108 10.67 -9.35 -19.49
C ASP A 108 9.97 -9.32 -18.13
N TYR A 109 10.54 -8.63 -17.15
CA TYR A 109 9.86 -8.38 -15.88
C TYR A 109 8.60 -7.53 -16.04
N MET A 110 8.61 -6.50 -16.89
CA MET A 110 7.40 -5.71 -17.14
C MET A 110 6.30 -6.53 -17.83
N LYS A 111 6.65 -7.47 -18.71
CA LYS A 111 5.70 -8.44 -19.28
C LYS A 111 5.14 -9.36 -18.18
N TRP A 112 5.98 -9.84 -17.27
CA TRP A 112 5.58 -10.66 -16.13
C TRP A 112 4.59 -9.94 -15.20
N VAL A 113 4.83 -8.66 -14.89
CA VAL A 113 3.93 -7.85 -14.07
C VAL A 113 2.61 -7.56 -14.80
N ARG A 114 2.64 -7.35 -16.13
CA ARG A 114 1.45 -7.08 -16.97
C ARG A 114 0.38 -8.17 -16.85
N GLU A 115 0.79 -9.41 -16.64
CA GLU A 115 -0.10 -10.56 -16.48
C GLU A 115 -0.65 -10.72 -15.04
N GLY A 116 -0.26 -9.86 -14.11
CA GLY A 116 -0.77 -9.84 -12.73
C GLY A 116 -1.92 -8.86 -12.52
N VAL A 117 -2.42 -8.82 -11.27
CA VAL A 117 -3.39 -7.82 -10.82
C VAL A 117 -2.61 -6.68 -10.16
N VAL A 118 -2.70 -5.48 -10.74
CA VAL A 118 -1.94 -4.31 -10.26
C VAL A 118 -2.88 -3.26 -9.66
N PHE A 119 -2.59 -2.85 -8.44
CA PHE A 119 -3.24 -1.72 -7.76
C PHE A 119 -2.25 -0.57 -7.66
N PHE A 120 -2.61 0.58 -8.22
CA PHE A 120 -1.78 1.78 -8.19
C PHE A 120 -2.30 2.74 -7.13
N LEU A 121 -1.59 2.83 -6.00
CA LEU A 121 -1.99 3.67 -4.88
C LEU A 121 -1.47 5.08 -5.07
N ARG A 122 -2.40 6.02 -5.26
CA ARG A 122 -2.07 7.43 -5.45
C ARG A 122 -1.71 8.09 -4.12
N PRO A 123 -0.73 9.02 -4.13
CA PRO A 123 -0.36 9.76 -2.94
C PRO A 123 -1.43 10.74 -2.54
N HIS A 124 -1.50 11.00 -1.23
CA HIS A 124 -2.35 12.02 -0.66
C HIS A 124 -1.59 12.73 0.46
N GLN A 125 -1.67 14.06 0.51
CA GLN A 125 -0.91 14.88 1.46
C GLN A 125 -1.17 14.46 2.91
N SER A 126 -2.41 14.13 3.27
CA SER A 126 -2.78 13.67 4.62
C SER A 126 -2.13 12.35 5.06
N LEU A 127 -1.59 11.57 4.12
CA LEU A 127 -0.86 10.33 4.42
C LEU A 127 0.65 10.56 4.58
N LEU A 128 1.13 11.72 4.16
CA LEU A 128 2.50 12.16 4.40
C LEU A 128 2.61 12.61 5.85
N LYS A 129 2.88 11.67 6.75
CA LYS A 129 3.18 11.98 8.16
C LYS A 129 4.67 12.24 8.29
N ASP A 130 4.99 13.40 8.86
CA ASP A 130 6.33 13.70 9.34
C ASP A 130 6.60 12.80 10.55
N ASP A 131 7.39 11.74 10.38
CA ASP A 131 7.65 10.76 11.44
C ASP A 131 8.79 11.20 12.38
N GLY A 132 9.22 12.46 12.29
CA GLY A 132 10.27 13.06 13.13
C GLY A 132 11.66 12.46 12.94
N VAL A 133 11.78 11.42 12.12
CA VAL A 133 13.03 10.72 11.77
C VAL A 133 13.42 11.02 10.32
N ARG A 134 12.44 11.25 9.44
CA ARG A 134 12.69 11.63 8.05
C ARG A 134 12.61 13.14 7.89
N ALA A 135 13.74 13.81 7.99
CA ALA A 135 13.86 15.14 7.42
C ALA A 135 13.49 15.10 5.93
N GLY A 136 12.34 15.68 5.58
CA GLY A 136 12.07 16.26 4.25
C GLY A 136 11.82 15.28 3.11
N VAL A 137 10.84 14.37 3.23
CA VAL A 137 10.21 13.86 2.00
C VAL A 137 9.39 15.00 1.40
N SER A 138 9.90 15.68 0.38
CA SER A 138 9.15 16.73 -0.30
C SER A 138 7.94 16.13 -1.01
N TRP A 139 6.79 16.78 -0.88
CA TRP A 139 5.58 16.42 -1.63
C TRP A 139 5.86 16.36 -3.15
N ASP A 140 6.73 17.24 -3.65
CA ASP A 140 7.15 17.24 -5.05
C ASP A 140 7.88 15.95 -5.44
N SER A 141 8.75 15.43 -4.58
CA SER A 141 9.41 14.13 -4.83
C SER A 141 8.39 13.00 -4.89
N VAL A 142 7.40 12.99 -3.98
CA VAL A 142 6.30 12.01 -3.99
C VAL A 142 5.54 12.06 -5.32
N LEU A 143 5.22 13.26 -5.81
CA LEU A 143 4.50 13.47 -7.07
C LEU A 143 5.34 13.08 -8.30
N ARG A 144 6.66 13.37 -8.29
CA ARG A 144 7.57 12.92 -9.37
C ARG A 144 7.60 11.40 -9.48
N ILE A 145 7.77 10.71 -8.35
CA ILE A 145 7.72 9.24 -8.31
C ILE A 145 6.36 8.72 -8.77
N ASP A 146 5.25 9.30 -8.32
CA ASP A 146 3.88 8.91 -8.77
C ASP A 146 3.73 9.04 -10.29
N GLY A 147 4.16 10.17 -10.85
CA GLY A 147 4.13 10.42 -12.29
C GLY A 147 4.99 9.43 -13.09
N MET A 148 6.18 9.10 -12.61
CA MET A 148 7.05 8.10 -13.24
C MET A 148 6.46 6.69 -13.19
N VAL A 149 5.86 6.28 -12.07
CA VAL A 149 5.16 5.00 -11.96
C VAL A 149 3.99 4.94 -12.93
N LYS A 150 3.18 6.01 -13.01
CA LYS A 150 2.08 6.12 -13.97
C LYS A 150 2.58 6.03 -15.42
N LEU A 151 3.66 6.72 -15.77
CA LEU A 151 4.26 6.64 -17.10
C LEU A 151 4.68 5.20 -17.42
N MET A 152 5.36 4.51 -16.51
CA MET A 152 5.79 3.11 -16.72
C MET A 152 4.59 2.15 -16.87
N LEU A 153 3.51 2.35 -16.10
CA LEU A 153 2.27 1.57 -16.26
C LEU A 153 1.72 1.70 -17.68
N GLU A 154 1.62 2.92 -18.19
CA GLU A 154 1.08 3.21 -19.53
C GLU A 154 2.02 2.73 -20.65
N GLN A 155 3.31 3.06 -20.56
CA GLN A 155 4.33 2.70 -21.55
C GLN A 155 4.40 1.17 -21.74
N HIS A 156 4.26 0.42 -20.65
CA HIS A 156 4.29 -1.04 -20.68
C HIS A 156 2.91 -1.67 -20.73
N ARG A 157 1.83 -0.93 -21.01
CA ARG A 157 0.45 -1.46 -21.17
C ARG A 157 0.04 -2.38 -20.03
N ILE A 158 0.41 -2.03 -18.80
CA ILE A 158 0.01 -2.77 -17.61
C ILE A 158 -1.41 -2.34 -17.27
N SER A 159 -2.32 -3.30 -17.10
CA SER A 159 -3.66 -3.02 -16.60
C SER A 159 -3.59 -2.83 -15.09
N TYR A 160 -4.17 -1.74 -14.57
CA TYR A 160 -4.16 -1.45 -13.14
C TYR A 160 -5.44 -0.73 -12.71
N LEU A 161 -5.76 -0.84 -11.43
CA LEU A 161 -6.79 -0.03 -10.78
C LEU A 161 -6.12 1.10 -9.98
N PRO A 162 -6.34 2.39 -10.32
CA PRO A 162 -5.93 3.49 -9.46
C PRO A 162 -6.78 3.52 -8.19
N ILE A 163 -6.13 3.67 -7.04
CA ILE A 163 -6.76 3.81 -5.73
C ILE A 163 -6.38 5.18 -5.17
N GLU A 164 -7.33 6.11 -5.23
CA GLU A 164 -7.15 7.52 -4.79
C GLU A 164 -7.66 7.79 -3.38
N SER A 165 -8.71 7.07 -2.97
CA SER A 165 -9.33 7.27 -1.66
C SER A 165 -8.32 7.14 -0.53
N VAL A 166 -8.40 7.98 0.50
CA VAL A 166 -7.65 7.82 1.76
C VAL A 166 -8.34 6.88 2.74
N SER A 167 -9.63 6.57 2.52
CA SER A 167 -10.41 5.70 3.39
C SER A 167 -9.97 4.25 3.23
N MET A 168 -9.49 3.64 4.31
CA MET A 168 -9.11 2.22 4.30
C MET A 168 -10.28 1.32 3.89
N GLN A 169 -11.51 1.67 4.26
CA GLN A 169 -12.71 0.91 3.88
C GLN A 169 -12.90 0.90 2.36
N GLU A 170 -12.80 2.05 1.70
CA GLU A 170 -12.97 2.15 0.25
C GLU A 170 -11.83 1.45 -0.50
N ARG A 171 -10.59 1.60 -0.01
CA ARG A 171 -9.43 0.90 -0.54
C ARG A 171 -9.62 -0.62 -0.50
N VAL A 172 -10.08 -1.15 0.64
CA VAL A 172 -10.37 -2.58 0.80
C VAL A 172 -11.48 -3.02 -0.16
N ARG A 173 -12.60 -2.29 -0.21
CA ARG A 173 -13.72 -2.63 -1.12
C ARG A 173 -13.28 -2.67 -2.58
N ALA A 174 -12.46 -1.72 -3.01
CA ALA A 174 -11.93 -1.67 -4.36
C ALA A 174 -11.07 -2.90 -4.68
N VAL A 175 -10.18 -3.27 -3.76
CA VAL A 175 -9.34 -4.47 -3.88
C VAL A 175 -10.21 -5.74 -3.93
N GLU A 176 -11.13 -5.91 -3.00
CA GLU A 176 -12.00 -7.09 -2.93
C GLU A 176 -12.87 -7.24 -4.19
N PHE A 177 -13.39 -6.12 -4.72
CA PHE A 177 -14.19 -6.10 -5.94
C PHE A 177 -13.43 -6.63 -7.17
N VAL A 178 -12.16 -6.27 -7.30
CA VAL A 178 -11.29 -6.76 -8.38
C VAL A 178 -10.93 -8.22 -8.16
N LEU A 179 -10.47 -8.57 -6.95
CA LEU A 179 -10.02 -9.93 -6.65
C LEU A 179 -11.14 -10.97 -6.77
N ALA A 180 -12.39 -10.60 -6.43
CA ALA A 180 -13.55 -11.44 -6.65
C ALA A 180 -13.78 -11.75 -8.14
N ARG A 181 -13.58 -10.77 -9.04
CA ARG A 181 -13.69 -10.95 -10.50
C ARG A 181 -12.52 -11.72 -11.11
N CYS A 182 -11.37 -11.70 -10.45
CA CYS A 182 -10.22 -12.54 -10.78
C CYS A 182 -10.34 -13.97 -10.23
N GLY A 183 -11.43 -14.32 -9.55
CA GLY A 183 -11.65 -15.66 -9.00
C GLY A 183 -10.75 -16.01 -7.80
N VAL A 184 -10.22 -15.01 -7.09
CA VAL A 184 -9.36 -15.22 -5.92
C VAL A 184 -10.23 -15.54 -4.70
N GLY A 185 -10.18 -16.78 -4.24
CA GLY A 185 -10.90 -17.25 -3.05
C GLY A 185 -10.31 -16.78 -1.73
N LEU A 186 -11.16 -16.62 -0.72
CA LEU A 186 -10.77 -16.26 0.65
C LEU A 186 -9.96 -17.39 1.31
N ALA A 187 -9.16 -17.05 2.32
CA ALA A 187 -8.53 -18.07 3.16
C ALA A 187 -9.59 -18.94 3.88
N GLU A 188 -9.28 -20.22 4.08
CA GLU A 188 -10.16 -21.18 4.78
C GLU A 188 -10.51 -20.76 6.23
N SER A 189 -9.65 -19.96 6.86
CA SER A 189 -9.88 -19.39 8.20
C SER A 189 -10.96 -18.32 8.21
N ASP A 190 -11.10 -17.56 7.12
CA ASP A 190 -12.04 -16.45 7.01
C ASP A 190 -13.44 -16.90 6.57
N THR A 191 -13.53 -18.01 5.83
CA THR A 191 -14.81 -18.63 5.46
C THR A 191 -15.57 -19.17 6.67
N LYS A 192 -14.88 -19.39 7.82
CA LYS A 192 -15.51 -19.82 9.08
C LYS A 192 -16.10 -18.66 9.90
N LEU A 193 -15.75 -17.40 9.63
CA LEU A 193 -16.34 -16.24 10.31
C LEU A 193 -17.76 -15.92 9.83
N ASP A 194 -18.17 -16.44 8.67
CA ASP A 194 -19.51 -16.22 8.08
C ASP A 194 -20.58 -17.21 8.58
N ARG A 195 -20.22 -18.14 9.48
CA ARG A 195 -21.25 -18.87 10.23
C ARG A 195 -21.84 -17.91 11.25
N PRO A 196 -23.16 -17.61 11.22
CA PRO A 196 -23.77 -16.76 12.22
C PRO A 196 -23.50 -17.39 13.59
N ARG A 197 -22.66 -16.72 14.39
CA ARG A 197 -22.54 -17.04 15.80
C ARG A 197 -23.95 -16.92 16.38
N SER A 198 -24.48 -18.04 16.85
CA SER A 198 -25.70 -18.07 17.67
C SER A 198 -25.60 -16.93 18.68
N ARG A 199 -26.41 -15.89 18.48
CA ARG A 199 -26.58 -14.81 19.47
C ARG A 199 -27.27 -15.46 20.66
N ALA A 200 -26.48 -15.98 21.60
CA ALA A 200 -26.98 -16.14 22.96
C ALA A 200 -27.46 -14.76 23.41
N ARG A 201 -28.78 -14.62 23.57
CA ARG A 201 -29.41 -13.43 24.12
C ARG A 201 -28.89 -13.22 25.54
N THR A 202 -27.89 -12.36 25.71
CA THR A 202 -27.59 -11.72 26.99
C THR A 202 -28.13 -10.30 26.95
N ILE A 203 -29.45 -10.18 26.88
CA ILE A 203 -30.15 -8.99 27.35
C ILE A 203 -30.91 -9.48 28.59
N PRO A 204 -30.55 -9.05 29.81
CA PRO A 204 -31.34 -9.38 30.99
C PRO A 204 -32.76 -8.84 30.81
N PRO A 205 -33.81 -9.56 31.26
CA PRO A 205 -35.18 -9.13 31.07
C PRO A 205 -35.41 -7.79 31.77
N MET A 206 -35.99 -6.83 31.04
CA MET A 206 -36.46 -5.58 31.65
C MET A 206 -37.57 -5.89 32.66
N PRO A 207 -37.55 -5.26 33.84
CA PRO A 207 -38.64 -5.40 34.80
C PRO A 207 -39.95 -4.82 34.24
N THR A 208 -41.03 -5.58 34.39
CA THR A 208 -42.37 -5.23 33.91
C THR A 208 -43.11 -4.33 34.91
N ALA A 209 -43.18 -3.03 34.57
CA ALA A 209 -44.23 -2.00 34.84
C ALA A 209 -44.69 -1.71 36.31
N PRO A 210 -45.46 -0.64 36.60
CA PRO A 210 -45.69 0.66 35.92
C PRO A 210 -45.32 1.87 36.82
N ASP A 211 -45.57 3.09 36.32
CA ASP A 211 -45.54 4.38 37.02
C ASP A 211 -44.17 4.99 37.36
N VAL A 212 -43.72 5.93 36.54
CA VAL A 212 -43.95 7.37 36.80
C VAL A 212 -43.45 8.16 35.58
N LEU A 213 -44.40 8.85 34.94
CA LEU A 213 -44.16 9.98 34.07
C LEU A 213 -43.19 10.97 34.70
N LYS A 214 -42.11 11.31 33.98
CA LYS A 214 -41.68 12.69 33.77
C LYS A 214 -40.68 12.74 32.62
N ALA A 215 -41.19 13.13 31.46
CA ALA A 215 -40.37 13.61 30.37
C ALA A 215 -39.71 14.93 30.79
N SER A 216 -38.40 15.04 30.55
CA SER A 216 -37.75 16.31 30.27
C SER A 216 -36.69 16.05 29.20
N ILE A 217 -37.00 16.51 27.99
CA ILE A 217 -36.06 16.67 26.89
C ILE A 217 -35.16 17.83 27.27
N GLU A 218 -33.90 17.57 27.64
CA GLU A 218 -32.88 18.61 27.75
C GLU A 218 -31.57 18.18 27.08
N SER A 219 -31.33 18.82 25.94
CA SER A 219 -30.05 19.32 25.41
C SER A 219 -28.84 18.38 25.33
N TRP A 220 -28.59 17.88 24.11
CA TRP A 220 -27.25 17.58 23.65
C TRP A 220 -26.57 18.89 23.21
N PRO A 221 -25.40 19.29 23.74
CA PRO A 221 -24.72 20.48 23.26
C PRO A 221 -23.85 20.12 22.05
N TYR A 222 -24.29 20.57 20.87
CA TYR A 222 -23.37 21.06 19.85
C TYR A 222 -22.78 22.37 20.38
N ALA A 223 -21.46 22.42 20.57
CA ALA A 223 -20.74 23.68 20.73
C ALA A 223 -19.82 23.85 19.51
N LEU A 224 -20.35 24.52 18.50
CA LEU A 224 -19.59 25.40 17.62
C LEU A 224 -19.80 26.83 18.14
N VAL A 225 -18.71 27.60 18.14
CA VAL A 225 -18.58 29.00 17.71
C VAL A 225 -17.60 29.78 18.62
N ASP A 226 -16.50 30.17 17.96
CA ASP A 226 -15.73 31.42 17.96
C ASP A 226 -15.62 32.32 19.19
N GLY A 227 -14.40 32.88 19.33
CA GLY A 227 -14.27 34.33 19.48
C GLY A 227 -13.06 34.82 20.28
N GLY A 228 -12.04 35.31 19.56
CA GLY A 228 -11.50 36.66 19.80
C GLY A 228 -10.39 36.87 20.85
N ASP A 229 -9.18 37.07 20.31
CA ASP A 229 -8.31 38.24 20.47
C ASP A 229 -7.66 38.68 21.81
N HIS A 230 -6.34 38.86 21.66
CA HIS A 230 -5.45 39.93 22.15
C HIS A 230 -4.74 39.88 23.52
N ASP A 231 -3.41 40.00 23.38
CA ASP A 231 -2.38 40.64 24.22
C ASP A 231 -1.73 39.90 25.40
N ALA A 232 -0.50 39.42 25.17
CA ALA A 232 0.74 39.94 25.78
C ALA A 232 1.99 39.27 25.16
#